data_AF-A0A7S2QDF7-F1
#
_entry.id   AF-A0A7S2QDF7-F1
#
_cell.length_a   1.000
_cell.length_b   1.000
_cell.length_c   1.000
_cell.angle_alpha   90.00
_cell.angle_beta   90.00
_cell.angle_gamma   90.00
#
_symmetry.space_group_name_H-M   'P 1'
#
loop_
_entity.id
_entity.type
_entity.pdbx_description
1 polymer ?
#
loop_
_entity_poly.entity_id
_entity_poly.type
_entity_poly.pdbx_seq_one_letter_code
_entity_poly.pdbx_strand_id
1 'polypeptide(L)'
;TFEQFSEGLSSKEAARRLAKDGLNELDATAAQSFFSILLKQMQNVIFALTLAASVVAYAMGDEVKPRFLLCVVVFVCLINAIGEYSGQDPGAALREQLGAEPVVAIRDGRETEVPTCQLVVGDVVLLRMGDMVPADMVVL
;
A
#
# COMPACT_ATOMS: atom_id res chain seq x y z
N THR A 1 8.05 31.92 -20.89
CA THR A 1 8.07 30.89 -19.83
C THR A 1 7.00 29.81 -20.01
N PHE A 2 5.94 30.02 -20.80
CA PHE A 2 4.94 28.98 -21.13
C PHE A 2 5.23 28.18 -22.42
N GLU A 3 6.02 28.72 -23.35
CA GLU A 3 6.38 28.00 -24.60
C GLU A 3 7.25 26.75 -24.37
N GLN A 4 7.84 26.59 -23.20
CA GLN A 4 8.74 25.48 -22.92
C GLN A 4 7.99 24.15 -22.63
N PHE A 5 6.68 24.21 -22.38
CA PHE A 5 5.85 23.04 -22.06
C PHE A 5 5.01 22.55 -23.24
N SER A 6 4.90 23.31 -24.33
CA SER A 6 4.05 22.95 -25.49
C SER A 6 4.55 21.70 -26.22
N GLU A 7 5.86 21.46 -26.22
CA GLU A 7 6.46 20.28 -26.86
C GLU A 7 6.54 19.06 -25.94
N GLY A 8 6.28 19.23 -24.64
CA GLY A 8 6.41 18.18 -23.64
C GLY A 8 7.83 17.59 -23.56
N LEU A 9 7.94 16.32 -23.16
CA LEU A 9 9.22 15.61 -23.04
C LEU A 9 9.59 14.93 -24.37
N SER A 10 10.88 14.88 -24.71
CA SER A 10 11.31 13.99 -25.81
C SER A 10 11.18 12.52 -25.38
N SER A 11 10.87 11.61 -26.32
CA SER A 11 10.79 10.18 -26.01
C SER A 11 12.09 9.63 -25.40
N LYS A 12 13.24 10.18 -25.82
CA LYS A 12 14.56 9.79 -25.30
C LYS A 12 14.74 10.21 -23.84
N GLU A 13 14.28 11.42 -23.49
CA GLU A 13 14.36 11.91 -22.11
C GLU A 13 13.38 11.18 -21.20
N ALA A 14 12.17 10.90 -21.69
CA ALA A 14 11.19 10.09 -20.96
C ALA A 14 11.73 8.68 -20.66
N ALA A 15 12.29 7.99 -21.66
CA ALA A 15 12.92 6.68 -21.47
C ALA A 15 14.11 6.74 -20.50
N ARG A 16 14.92 7.81 -20.54
CA ARG A 16 16.04 8.02 -19.60
C ARG A 16 15.55 8.17 -18.16
N ARG A 17 14.50 8.95 -17.93
CA ARG A 17 13.91 9.13 -16.59
C ARG A 17 13.27 7.85 -16.10
N LEU A 18 12.54 7.15 -16.96
CA LEU A 18 11.93 5.87 -16.62
C LEU A 18 12.98 4.83 -16.19
N ALA A 19 14.10 4.74 -16.92
CA ALA A 19 15.20 3.85 -16.57
C ALA A 19 15.92 4.23 -15.27
N LYS A 20 15.87 5.50 -14.87
CA LYS A 20 16.53 6.02 -13.68
C LYS A 20 15.64 5.94 -12.44
N ASP A 21 14.39 6.36 -12.57
CA ASP A 21 13.46 6.59 -11.47
C ASP A 21 12.47 5.42 -11.30
N GLY A 22 12.35 4.53 -12.28
CA GLY A 22 11.46 3.36 -12.26
C GLY A 22 10.07 3.65 -12.80
N LEU A 23 9.19 2.65 -12.73
CA LEU A 23 7.78 2.77 -13.13
C LEU A 23 7.03 3.67 -12.13
N ASN A 24 6.02 4.39 -12.63
CA ASN A 24 5.04 5.09 -11.82
C ASN A 24 4.04 4.08 -11.23
N GLU A 25 4.55 3.24 -10.34
CA GLU A 25 3.77 2.26 -9.60
C GLU A 25 4.04 2.47 -8.11
N LEU A 26 2.98 2.37 -7.31
CA LEU A 26 3.16 2.26 -5.88
C LEU A 26 3.96 0.98 -5.62
N ASP A 27 4.90 1.00 -4.68
CA ASP A 27 5.59 -0.21 -4.24
C ASP A 27 4.62 -1.13 -3.51
N ALA A 28 4.51 -2.38 -3.96
CA ALA A 28 3.72 -3.37 -3.24
C ALA A 28 4.43 -3.61 -1.90
N THR A 29 3.94 -2.96 -0.84
CA THR A 29 4.38 -3.28 0.52
C THR A 29 4.20 -4.76 0.70
N ALA A 30 5.31 -5.48 0.91
CA ALA A 30 5.29 -6.92 1.05
C ALA A 30 4.25 -7.30 2.10
N ALA A 31 3.25 -8.09 1.71
CA ALA A 31 2.25 -8.61 2.62
C ALA A 31 2.98 -9.31 3.77
N GLN A 32 2.66 -8.94 5.01
CA GLN A 32 3.23 -9.62 6.16
C GLN A 32 2.60 -11.01 6.23
N SER A 33 3.42 -12.03 6.47
CA SER A 33 2.88 -13.37 6.66
C SER A 33 1.97 -13.41 7.90
N PHE A 34 0.93 -14.23 7.85
CA PHE A 34 0.03 -14.46 9.00
C PHE A 34 0.81 -14.80 10.28
N PHE A 35 1.89 -15.59 10.15
CA PHE A 35 2.75 -15.94 11.28
C PHE A 35 3.50 -14.74 11.86
N SER A 36 3.96 -13.80 11.03
CA SER A 36 4.62 -12.57 11.48
C SER A 36 3.68 -11.69 12.30
N ILE A 37 2.41 -11.57 11.87
CA ILE A 37 1.36 -10.83 12.59
C ILE A 37 1.10 -11.49 13.94
N LEU A 38 0.98 -12.81 13.98
CA LEU A 38 0.76 -13.55 15.22
C LEU A 38 1.93 -13.36 16.21
N LEU A 39 3.17 -13.39 15.71
CA LEU A 39 4.36 -13.17 16.55
C LEU A 39 4.39 -11.77 17.17
N LYS A 40 3.95 -10.74 16.43
CA LYS A 40 3.80 -9.37 16.96
C LYS A 40 2.78 -9.31 18.09
N GLN A 41 1.66 -10.03 17.99
CA GLN A 41 0.67 -10.08 19.06
C GLN A 41 1.24 -10.67 20.35
N MET A 42 2.16 -11.64 20.26
CA MET A 42 2.85 -12.20 21.42
C MET A 42 3.83 -11.22 22.09
N GLN A 43 4.35 -10.25 21.33
CA GLN A 43 5.22 -9.18 21.85
C GLN A 43 4.43 -8.01 22.46
N ASN A 44 3.10 -8.03 22.35
CA ASN A 44 2.25 -6.97 22.89
C ASN A 44 2.24 -7.01 24.43
N VAL A 45 2.44 -5.85 25.05
CA VAL A 45 2.41 -5.65 26.50
C VAL A 45 1.11 -6.18 27.11
N ILE A 46 -0.04 -6.00 26.45
CA ILE A 46 -1.33 -6.50 26.94
C ILE A 46 -1.37 -8.02 26.98
N PHE A 47 -0.81 -8.70 25.97
CA PHE A 47 -0.71 -10.16 25.94
C PHE A 47 0.19 -10.66 27.07
N ALA A 48 1.36 -10.03 27.26
CA ALA A 48 2.28 -10.36 28.34
C ALA A 48 1.67 -10.16 29.74
N LEU A 49 0.96 -9.05 29.96
CA LEU A 49 0.25 -8.78 31.21
C LEU A 49 -0.84 -9.83 31.48
N THR A 50 -1.56 -10.24 30.45
CA THR A 50 -2.62 -11.25 30.62
C THR A 50 -2.06 -12.64 30.88
N LEU A 51 -0.92 -12.96 30.27
CA LEU A 51 -0.18 -14.19 30.57
C LEU A 51 0.29 -14.19 32.03
N ALA A 52 0.87 -13.07 32.50
CA ALA A 52 1.28 -12.92 33.89
C ALA A 52 0.09 -13.05 34.86
N ALA A 53 -1.04 -12.40 34.58
CA ALA A 53 -2.26 -12.51 35.38
C ALA A 53 -2.80 -13.95 35.42
N SER A 54 -2.74 -14.67 34.30
CA SER A 54 -3.13 -16.07 34.22
C SER A 54 -2.24 -16.96 35.10
N VAL A 55 -0.92 -16.73 35.09
CA VAL A 55 0.03 -17.46 35.95
C VAL A 55 -0.24 -17.20 37.43
N VAL A 56 -0.48 -15.94 37.81
CA VAL A 56 -0.82 -15.58 39.20
C VAL A 56 -2.13 -16.25 39.64
N ALA A 57 -3.17 -16.21 38.80
CA ALA A 57 -4.46 -16.84 39.11
C ALA A 57 -4.34 -18.37 39.27
N TYR A 58 -3.53 -19.02 38.43
CA TYR A 58 -3.25 -20.45 38.56
C TYR A 58 -2.51 -20.78 39.87
N ALA A 59 -1.53 -19.96 40.26
CA ALA A 59 -0.80 -20.13 41.52
C ALA A 59 -1.70 -19.97 42.77
N MET A 60 -2.82 -19.24 42.66
CA MET A 60 -3.82 -19.11 43.74
C MET A 60 -4.74 -20.35 43.87
N GLY A 61 -4.51 -21.40 43.08
CA GLY A 61 -5.27 -22.66 43.16
C GLY A 61 -6.60 -22.65 42.42
N ASP A 62 -6.88 -21.59 41.65
CA ASP A 62 -8.04 -21.55 40.75
C ASP A 62 -7.63 -22.10 39.39
N GLU A 63 -8.09 -23.32 39.06
CA GLU A 63 -7.74 -23.91 37.77
C GLU A 63 -8.69 -23.49 36.64
N VAL A 64 -9.89 -23.00 36.95
CA VAL A 64 -10.92 -22.74 35.94
C VAL A 64 -10.74 -21.34 35.33
N LYS A 65 -10.53 -20.32 36.17
CA LYS A 65 -10.35 -18.94 35.72
C LYS A 65 -9.16 -18.72 34.77
N PRO A 66 -7.93 -19.18 35.06
CA PRO A 66 -6.80 -18.95 34.16
C PRO A 66 -6.94 -19.67 32.82
N ARG A 67 -7.55 -20.87 32.79
CA ARG A 67 -7.85 -21.58 31.54
C ARG A 67 -8.85 -20.80 30.68
N PHE A 68 -9.93 -20.30 31.28
CA PHE A 68 -10.91 -19.47 30.57
C PHE A 68 -10.28 -18.18 30.04
N LEU A 69 -9.49 -17.49 30.86
CA LEU A 69 -8.79 -16.27 30.50
C LEU A 69 -7.83 -16.49 29.32
N LEU A 70 -7.02 -17.56 29.37
CA LEU A 70 -6.12 -17.93 28.28
C LEU A 70 -6.88 -18.19 26.97
N CYS A 71 -7.98 -18.93 27.03
CA CYS A 71 -8.83 -19.18 25.86
C CYS A 71 -9.33 -17.88 25.23
N VAL A 72 -9.89 -16.96 26.03
CA VAL A 72 -10.41 -15.68 25.53
C VAL A 72 -9.31 -14.87 24.85
N VAL A 73 -8.11 -14.82 25.44
CA VAL A 73 -6.97 -14.08 24.88
C VAL A 73 -6.52 -14.68 23.55
N VAL A 74 -6.45 -16.00 23.45
CA VAL A 74 -6.12 -16.68 22.18
C VAL A 74 -7.16 -16.36 21.12
N PHE A 75 -8.45 -16.39 21.45
CA PHE A 75 -9.51 -16.01 20.50
C PHE A 75 -9.39 -14.56 20.05
N VAL A 76 -9.20 -13.61 20.97
CA VAL A 76 -9.01 -12.19 20.63
C VAL A 76 -7.78 -11.99 19.75
N CYS A 77 -6.67 -12.65 20.07
CA CYS A 77 -5.44 -12.62 19.28
C CYS A 77 -5.67 -13.14 17.85
N LEU A 78 -6.41 -14.25 17.70
CA LEU A 78 -6.74 -14.82 16.39
C LEU A 78 -7.64 -13.89 15.59
N ILE A 79 -8.70 -13.35 16.20
CA ILE A 79 -9.62 -12.41 15.54
C ILE A 79 -8.85 -11.19 15.04
N ASN A 80 -7.97 -10.62 15.87
CA ASN A 80 -7.13 -9.48 15.49
C ASN A 80 -6.14 -9.86 14.37
N ALA A 81 -5.48 -11.01 14.46
CA ALA A 81 -4.53 -11.45 13.43
C ALA A 81 -5.21 -11.70 12.09
N ILE A 82 -6.43 -12.27 12.08
CA ILE A 82 -7.23 -12.46 10.86
C ILE A 82 -7.64 -11.09 10.29
N GLY A 83 -8.13 -10.17 11.13
CA GLY A 83 -8.51 -8.83 10.68
C GLY A 83 -7.34 -8.05 10.08
N GLU A 84 -6.18 -8.11 10.73
CA GLU A 84 -4.96 -7.46 10.25
C GLU A 84 -4.40 -8.13 8.99
N TYR A 85 -4.48 -9.45 8.87
CA TYR A 85 -4.08 -10.17 7.65
C TYR A 85 -4.99 -9.86 6.46
N SER A 86 -6.31 -9.85 6.68
CA SER A 86 -7.28 -9.47 5.63
C SER A 86 -7.17 -8.00 5.24
N GLY A 87 -6.71 -7.12 6.15
CA GLY A 87 -6.52 -5.69 5.90
C GLY A 87 -5.20 -5.32 5.21
N GLN A 88 -4.35 -6.29 4.84
CA GLN A 88 -3.04 -6.03 4.22
C GLN A 88 -3.09 -5.80 2.72
N ASP A 89 -4.23 -6.00 2.08
CA ASP A 89 -4.42 -5.69 0.68
C ASP A 89 -5.40 -4.53 0.42
N PRO A 90 -5.20 -3.34 1.02
CA PRO A 90 -5.98 -2.17 0.66
C PRO A 90 -5.53 -1.58 -0.69
N GLY A 91 -4.39 -2.04 -1.21
CA GLY A 91 -3.71 -1.46 -2.36
C GLY A 91 -3.88 -2.21 -3.68
N ALA A 92 -4.16 -3.53 -3.71
CA ALA A 92 -4.34 -4.22 -5.00
C ALA A 92 -5.56 -3.69 -5.75
N ALA A 93 -6.65 -3.39 -5.06
CA ALA A 93 -7.84 -2.81 -5.69
C ALA A 93 -7.56 -1.42 -6.31
N LEU A 94 -6.69 -0.61 -5.69
CA LEU A 94 -6.31 0.70 -6.21
C LEU A 94 -5.29 0.57 -7.35
N ARG A 95 -4.35 -0.37 -7.26
CA ARG A 95 -3.36 -0.68 -8.31
C ARG A 95 -4.01 -1.15 -9.60
N GLU A 96 -5.03 -2.01 -9.50
CA GLU A 96 -5.74 -2.55 -10.65
C GLU A 96 -6.57 -1.47 -11.36
N GLN A 97 -7.05 -0.46 -10.63
CA GLN A 97 -7.84 0.65 -11.18
C GLN A 97 -6.99 1.81 -11.73
N LEU A 98 -5.86 2.14 -11.11
CA LEU A 98 -4.99 3.25 -11.53
C LEU A 98 -3.97 2.88 -12.62
N GLY A 99 -3.55 1.61 -12.68
CA GLY A 99 -2.42 1.19 -13.51
C GLY A 99 -2.77 0.83 -14.96
N ALA A 100 -4.04 0.64 -15.29
CA ALA A 100 -4.42 -0.06 -16.52
C ALA A 100 -4.86 0.85 -17.68
N GLU A 101 -5.38 2.04 -17.40
CA GLU A 101 -5.89 2.91 -18.47
C GLU A 101 -4.78 3.82 -18.99
N PRO A 102 -4.50 3.81 -20.30
CA PRO A 102 -3.48 4.69 -20.87
C PRO A 102 -3.95 6.15 -20.86
N VAL A 103 -3.01 7.07 -20.69
CA VAL A 103 -3.27 8.52 -20.73
C VAL A 103 -2.59 9.16 -21.93
N VAL A 104 -3.10 10.30 -22.37
CA VAL A 104 -2.50 11.08 -23.45
C VAL A 104 -1.48 12.05 -22.88
N ALA A 105 -0.20 11.83 -23.18
CA ALA A 105 0.90 12.74 -22.84
C ALA A 105 1.47 13.40 -24.09
N ILE A 106 1.97 14.63 -23.97
CA ILE A 106 2.69 15.31 -25.04
C ILE A 106 4.14 14.86 -24.98
N ARG A 107 4.58 14.11 -26.00
CA ARG A 107 5.97 13.71 -26.18
C ARG A 107 6.44 14.02 -27.60
N ASP A 108 7.66 14.55 -27.73
CA ASP A 108 8.21 15.05 -29.00
C ASP A 108 7.26 16.01 -29.75
N GLY A 109 6.52 16.84 -29.01
CA GLY A 109 5.51 17.77 -29.54
C GLY A 109 4.24 17.13 -30.08
N ARG A 110 3.97 15.87 -29.77
CA ARG A 110 2.78 15.13 -30.25
C ARG A 110 2.04 14.46 -29.10
N GLU A 111 0.72 14.43 -29.22
CA GLU A 111 -0.13 13.61 -28.37
C GLU A 111 0.22 12.13 -28.56
N THR A 112 0.67 11.49 -27.48
CA THR A 112 1.10 10.10 -27.45
C THR A 112 0.36 9.40 -26.32
N GLU A 113 -0.26 8.27 -26.63
CA GLU A 113 -0.91 7.42 -25.64
C GLU A 113 0.16 6.61 -24.90
N VAL A 114 0.24 6.80 -23.58
CA VAL A 114 1.28 6.24 -22.71
C VAL A 114 0.61 5.48 -21.58
N PRO A 115 1.06 4.24 -21.28
CA PRO A 115 0.60 3.54 -20.08
C PRO A 115 0.86 4.38 -18.83
N THR A 116 -0.11 4.47 -17.93
CA THR A 116 -0.01 5.29 -16.70
C THR A 116 1.22 4.93 -15.84
N CYS A 117 1.61 3.64 -15.82
CA CYS A 117 2.83 3.16 -15.14
C CYS A 117 4.14 3.64 -15.78
N GLN A 118 4.13 4.15 -17.01
CA GLN A 118 5.31 4.67 -17.72
C GLN A 118 5.38 6.21 -17.75
N LEU A 119 4.47 6.88 -17.03
CA LEU A 119 4.58 8.31 -16.80
C LEU A 119 5.81 8.63 -15.96
N VAL A 120 6.46 9.73 -16.27
CA VAL A 120 7.63 10.20 -15.52
C VAL A 120 7.43 11.65 -15.09
N VAL A 121 8.15 12.06 -14.04
CA VAL A 121 8.13 13.45 -13.58
C VAL A 121 8.51 14.38 -14.73
N GLY A 122 7.62 15.33 -15.04
CA GLY A 122 7.78 16.30 -16.12
C GLY A 122 7.02 15.96 -17.41
N ASP A 123 6.32 14.83 -17.49
CA ASP A 123 5.36 14.60 -18.58
C ASP A 123 4.25 15.66 -18.52
N VAL A 124 3.85 16.14 -19.70
CA VAL A 124 2.68 17.03 -19.85
C VAL A 124 1.53 16.17 -20.31
N VAL A 125 0.53 15.98 -19.44
CA VAL A 125 -0.61 15.08 -19.68
C VAL A 125 -1.84 15.91 -20.02
N LEU A 126 -2.59 15.45 -21.02
CA LEU A 126 -3.86 16.04 -21.42
C LEU A 126 -4.99 15.31 -20.69
N LEU A 127 -5.63 15.99 -19.73
CA LEU A 127 -6.79 15.46 -19.00
C LEU A 127 -8.09 15.95 -19.61
N ARG A 128 -9.00 15.03 -19.88
CA ARG A 128 -10.37 15.27 -20.38
C ARG A 128 -11.40 15.03 -19.29
N MET A 129 -12.62 15.50 -19.54
CA MET A 129 -13.76 15.22 -18.66
C MET A 129 -13.99 13.71 -18.55
N GLY A 130 -13.85 13.17 -17.33
CA GLY A 130 -14.00 11.75 -17.04
C GLY A 130 -12.68 11.02 -16.82
N ASP A 131 -11.53 11.64 -17.15
CA ASP A 131 -10.22 11.03 -16.94
C ASP A 131 -9.88 10.97 -15.45
N MET A 132 -9.28 9.85 -15.03
CA MET A 132 -8.69 9.71 -13.71
C MET A 132 -7.35 10.44 -13.66
N VAL A 133 -7.08 11.18 -12.58
CA VAL A 133 -5.78 11.86 -12.41
C VAL A 133 -4.71 10.82 -12.09
N PRO A 134 -3.68 10.63 -12.94
CA PRO A 134 -2.78 9.46 -12.85
C PRO A 134 -1.64 9.64 -11.83
N ALA A 135 -1.35 10.88 -11.42
CA ALA A 135 -0.34 11.22 -10.42
C ALA A 135 -0.58 12.65 -9.90
N ASP A 136 0.15 13.06 -8.87
CA ASP A 136 0.17 14.46 -8.44
C ASP A 136 0.70 15.35 -9.57
N MET A 137 -0.08 16.39 -9.92
CA MET A 137 0.17 17.24 -11.09
C MET A 137 0.00 18.73 -10.76
N VAL A 138 0.63 19.55 -11.60
CA VAL A 138 0.40 21.00 -11.62
C VAL A 138 -0.40 21.34 -12.88
N VAL A 139 -1.49 22.09 -12.71
CA VAL A 139 -2.29 22.60 -13.83
C VAL A 139 -1.52 23.76 -14.48
N LEU A 140 -1.35 23.70 -15.81
CA LEU A 140 -0.65 24.70 -16.62
C LEU A 140 -1.60 25.74 -17.21
#